data_AF-A0A0Q0TYI4-F1
#
_entry.id   AF-A0A0Q0TYI4-F1
#
_cell.length_a   1.000
_cell.length_b   1.000
_cell.length_c   1.000
_cell.angle_alpha   90.00
_cell.angle_beta   90.00
_cell.angle_gamma   90.00
#
_symmetry.space_group_name_H-M   'P 1'
#
loop_
_entity.id
_entity.type
_entity.pdbx_description
1 polymer ?
#
loop_
_entity_poly.entity_id
_entity_poly.type
_entity_poly.pdbx_seq_one_letter_code
_entity_poly.pdbx_strand_id
1 'polypeptide(L)'
;MVAWLARRSGNAVELSRAFVELGLEELGGNYTDTELPQGDAFLIAAALAAVAAQAKKNKGTVNLAEWGERGEVALGRDVPRLTQLATAMKYFALAPEDHRVSQRWDEDTLTALADEAESLRGELD
;
A
#
# COMPACT_ATOMS: atom_id res chain seq x y z
N MET A 1 7.50 1.51 -5.47
CA MET A 1 7.15 2.21 -4.21
C MET A 1 8.37 2.82 -3.52
N VAL A 2 9.34 2.00 -3.10
CA VAL A 2 10.51 2.42 -2.32
C VAL A 2 11.34 3.52 -3.00
N ALA A 3 11.65 3.37 -4.30
CA ALA A 3 12.33 4.42 -5.07
C ALA A 3 11.53 5.74 -5.19
N TRP A 4 10.20 5.68 -5.13
CA TRP A 4 9.34 6.88 -5.11
C TRP A 4 9.44 7.60 -3.77
N LEU A 5 9.52 6.86 -2.65
CA LEU A 5 9.77 7.41 -1.32
C LEU A 5 11.19 7.97 -1.17
N ALA A 6 12.20 7.27 -1.69
CA ALA A 6 13.59 7.71 -1.62
C ALA A 6 13.82 9.09 -2.27
N ARG A 7 13.14 9.37 -3.39
CA ARG A 7 13.14 10.71 -4.03
C ARG A 7 12.56 11.82 -3.14
N ARG A 8 11.81 11.46 -2.09
CA ARG A 8 11.16 12.35 -1.13
C ARG A 8 11.81 12.31 0.25
N SER A 9 12.93 11.58 0.40
CA SER A 9 13.69 11.51 1.66
C SER A 9 13.97 12.91 2.21
N GLY A 10 13.75 13.09 3.52
CA GLY A 10 13.92 14.38 4.20
C GLY A 10 12.75 15.36 4.06
N ASN A 11 11.69 15.00 3.32
CA ASN A 11 10.45 15.79 3.26
C ASN A 11 9.27 15.02 3.86
N ALA A 12 8.28 15.76 4.36
CA ALA A 12 6.99 15.18 4.72
C ALA A 12 6.20 14.83 3.44
N VAL A 13 5.60 13.64 3.44
CA VAL A 13 4.76 13.13 2.36
C VAL A 13 3.36 12.96 2.89
N GLU A 14 2.41 13.70 2.31
CA GLU A 14 0.99 13.51 2.58
C GLU A 14 0.46 12.29 1.82
N LEU A 15 -0.35 11.46 2.50
CA LEU A 15 -0.96 10.28 1.88
C LEU A 15 -1.89 10.66 0.72
N SER A 16 -2.66 11.72 0.84
CA SER A 16 -3.48 12.27 -0.26
C SER A 16 -2.65 12.57 -1.51
N ARG A 17 -1.45 13.14 -1.35
CA ARG A 17 -0.52 13.40 -2.45
C ARG A 17 -0.01 12.09 -3.06
N ALA A 18 0.30 11.09 -2.23
CA ALA A 18 0.69 9.77 -2.71
C ALA A 18 -0.41 9.15 -3.59
N PHE A 19 -1.68 9.25 -3.18
CA PHE A 19 -2.81 8.73 -3.94
C PHE A 19 -2.93 9.37 -5.33
N VAL A 20 -2.79 10.69 -5.42
CA VAL A 20 -2.83 11.41 -6.70
C VAL A 20 -1.66 11.01 -7.59
N GLU A 21 -0.44 11.07 -7.08
CA GLU A 21 0.76 10.80 -7.88
C GLU A 21 0.90 9.33 -8.30
N LEU A 22 0.30 8.41 -7.54
CA LEU A 22 0.26 6.98 -7.84
C LEU A 22 -1.00 6.57 -8.61
N GLY A 23 -1.87 7.52 -8.98
CA GLY A 23 -3.09 7.24 -9.75
C GLY A 23 -4.21 6.52 -8.98
N LEU A 24 -4.08 6.34 -7.67
CA LEU A 24 -5.10 5.69 -6.84
C LEU A 24 -6.31 6.59 -6.60
N GLU A 25 -6.12 7.92 -6.66
CA GLU A 25 -7.20 8.88 -6.41
C GLU A 25 -8.39 8.69 -7.36
N GLU A 26 -8.11 8.54 -8.65
CA GLU A 26 -9.12 8.43 -9.70
C GLU A 26 -9.89 7.10 -9.65
N LEU A 27 -9.35 6.10 -8.95
CA LEU A 27 -9.96 4.78 -8.84
C LEU A 27 -11.05 4.71 -7.77
N GLY A 28 -11.14 5.70 -6.87
CA GLY A 28 -12.21 5.79 -5.87
C GLY A 28 -12.37 4.56 -4.98
N GLY A 29 -11.31 3.79 -4.74
CA GLY A 29 -11.34 2.54 -3.97
C GLY A 29 -11.34 1.25 -4.80
N ASN A 30 -11.49 1.31 -6.13
CA ASN A 30 -11.47 0.14 -7.00
C ASN A 30 -10.03 -0.29 -7.39
N TYR A 31 -9.23 -0.68 -6.40
CA TYR A 31 -7.82 -1.02 -6.60
C TYR A 31 -7.59 -2.48 -7.01
N THR A 32 -8.46 -3.39 -6.58
CA THR A 32 -8.28 -4.84 -6.74
C THR A 32 -8.31 -5.31 -8.19
N ASP A 33 -9.09 -4.62 -9.04
CA ASP A 33 -9.38 -5.08 -10.40
C ASP A 33 -8.89 -4.12 -11.49
N THR A 34 -8.07 -3.14 -11.12
CA THR A 34 -7.59 -2.10 -12.04
C THR A 34 -6.09 -2.17 -12.26
N GLU A 35 -5.66 -1.98 -13.50
CA GLU A 35 -4.26 -1.75 -13.86
C GLU A 35 -3.99 -0.27 -14.11
N LEU A 36 -2.89 0.23 -13.57
CA LEU A 36 -2.37 1.57 -13.81
C LEU A 36 -1.11 1.50 -14.68
N PRO A 37 -0.67 2.62 -15.29
CA PRO A 37 0.55 2.62 -16.12
C PRO A 37 1.81 2.10 -15.40
N GLN A 38 1.84 2.19 -14.08
CA GLN A 38 2.94 1.74 -13.21
C GLN A 38 2.75 0.32 -12.64
N GLY A 39 1.68 -0.38 -12.98
CA GLY A 39 1.38 -1.76 -12.54
C GLY A 39 -0.03 -1.92 -11.95
N ASP A 40 -0.30 -3.09 -11.36
CA ASP A 40 -1.60 -3.36 -10.73
C ASP A 40 -1.87 -2.41 -9.57
N ALA A 41 -3.06 -1.79 -9.58
CA ALA A 41 -3.44 -0.79 -8.58
C ALA A 41 -3.44 -1.39 -7.17
N PHE A 42 -3.86 -2.66 -7.03
CA PHE A 42 -3.83 -3.37 -5.76
C PHE A 42 -2.42 -3.48 -5.19
N LEU A 43 -1.44 -3.88 -5.99
CA LEU A 43 -0.05 -3.99 -5.54
C LEU A 43 0.52 -2.65 -5.10
N ILE A 44 0.14 -1.58 -5.79
CA ILE A 44 0.53 -0.22 -5.43
C ILE A 44 -0.13 0.19 -4.11
N ALA A 45 -1.43 -0.11 -3.93
CA ALA A 45 -2.16 0.13 -2.69
C ALA A 45 -1.59 -0.69 -1.52
N ALA A 46 -1.30 -1.98 -1.72
CA ALA A 46 -0.67 -2.86 -0.73
C ALA A 46 0.72 -2.35 -0.32
N ALA A 47 1.53 -1.90 -1.28
CA ALA A 47 2.82 -1.29 -0.98
C ALA A 47 2.66 0.02 -0.18
N LEU A 48 1.63 0.83 -0.47
CA LEU A 48 1.35 2.05 0.29
C LEU A 48 0.81 1.72 1.70
N ALA A 49 0.02 0.65 1.84
CA ALA A 49 -0.46 0.11 3.10
C ALA A 49 0.71 -0.31 4.00
N ALA A 50 1.68 -1.06 3.47
CA ALA A 50 2.90 -1.44 4.20
C ALA A 50 3.69 -0.21 4.68
N VAL A 51 3.80 0.82 3.83
CA VAL A 51 4.45 2.09 4.19
C VAL A 51 3.72 2.81 5.32
N ALA A 52 2.39 2.90 5.23
CA ALA A 52 1.57 3.52 6.25
C ALA A 52 1.59 2.76 7.58
N ALA A 53 1.60 1.43 7.54
CA ALA A 53 1.70 0.58 8.70
C ALA A 53 3.06 0.75 9.41
N GLN A 54 4.17 0.76 8.65
CA GLN A 54 5.50 1.05 9.19
C GLN A 54 5.55 2.47 9.80
N ALA A 55 4.99 3.47 9.12
CA ALA A 55 4.90 4.83 9.65
C ALA A 55 4.14 4.88 10.98
N LYS A 56 3.00 4.18 11.09
CA LYS A 56 2.20 4.12 12.33
C LYS A 56 2.99 3.50 13.48
N LYS A 57 3.73 2.42 13.23
CA LYS A 57 4.64 1.79 14.22
C LYS A 57 5.74 2.74 14.68
N ASN A 58 6.26 3.57 13.77
CA ASN A 58 7.39 4.46 13.98
C ASN A 58 6.97 5.94 14.22
N LYS A 59 5.78 6.19 14.78
CA LYS A 59 5.31 7.55 15.14
C LYS A 59 5.28 8.55 13.97
N GLY A 60 4.97 8.07 12.78
CA GLY A 60 4.84 8.87 11.56
C GLY A 60 6.09 8.91 10.69
N THR A 61 7.13 8.13 10.98
CA THR A 61 8.34 8.07 10.15
C THR A 61 8.51 6.70 9.49
N VAL A 62 9.02 6.71 8.27
CA VAL A 62 9.27 5.53 7.44
C VAL A 62 10.78 5.42 7.28
N ASN A 63 11.37 4.34 7.79
CA ASN A 63 12.80 4.09 7.65
C ASN A 63 13.02 3.27 6.37
N LEU A 64 13.65 3.90 5.37
CA LEU A 64 13.86 3.28 4.07
C LEU A 64 14.94 2.19 4.09
N ALA A 65 15.76 2.13 5.15
CA ALA A 65 16.81 1.12 5.31
C ALA A 65 16.25 -0.31 5.36
N GLU A 66 15.04 -0.49 5.89
CA GLU A 66 14.36 -1.78 5.93
C GLU A 66 14.00 -2.30 4.53
N TRP A 67 14.01 -1.43 3.52
CA TRP A 67 13.78 -1.78 2.12
C TRP A 67 14.99 -1.53 1.21
N GLY A 68 16.20 -1.45 1.80
CA GLY A 68 17.46 -1.35 1.06
C GLY A 68 17.81 0.05 0.54
N GLU A 69 17.07 1.09 0.92
CA GLU A 69 17.36 2.48 0.56
C GLU A 69 17.87 3.28 1.76
N ARG A 70 18.44 4.46 1.53
CA ARG A 70 18.89 5.36 2.61
C ARG A 70 17.87 6.46 2.86
N GLY A 71 17.72 6.83 4.14
CA GLY A 71 16.98 8.00 4.57
C GLY A 71 15.68 7.67 5.29
N GLU A 72 15.01 8.72 5.73
CA GLU A 72 13.74 8.66 6.43
C GLU A 72 12.73 9.59 5.75
N VAL A 73 11.47 9.18 5.78
CA VAL A 73 10.35 9.96 5.26
C VAL A 73 9.33 10.13 6.36
N ALA A 74 8.92 11.38 6.63
CA ALA A 74 7.77 11.62 7.49
C ALA A 74 6.50 11.42 6.66
N LEU A 75 5.56 10.60 7.15
CA LEU A 75 4.28 10.34 6.50
C LEU A 75 3.17 11.06 7.26
N GLY A 76 2.44 11.94 6.56
CA GLY A 76 1.27 12.63 7.08
C GLY A 76 0.14 11.65 7.39
N ARG A 77 -0.60 11.90 8.48
CA ARG A 77 -1.75 11.09 8.87
C ARG A 77 -2.97 11.50 8.07
N ASP A 78 -3.58 10.54 7.38
CA ASP A 78 -4.78 10.75 6.58
C ASP A 78 -5.77 9.60 6.79
N VAL A 79 -6.67 9.76 7.77
CA VAL A 79 -7.59 8.70 8.19
C VAL A 79 -8.45 8.17 7.04
N PRO A 80 -9.09 9.02 6.20
CA PRO A 80 -9.81 8.54 5.02
C PRO A 80 -8.99 7.62 4.10
N ARG A 81 -7.73 7.98 3.83
CA ARG A 81 -6.86 7.17 2.96
C ARG A 81 -6.44 5.87 3.61
N LEU A 82 -6.15 5.89 4.91
CA LEU A 82 -5.87 4.67 5.67
C LEU A 82 -7.06 3.71 5.64
N THR A 83 -8.28 4.21 5.82
CA THR A 83 -9.51 3.40 5.70
C THR A 83 -9.69 2.83 4.30
N GLN A 84 -9.39 3.59 3.24
CA GLN A 84 -9.43 3.08 1.86
C GLN A 84 -8.42 1.94 1.65
N LEU A 85 -7.20 2.08 2.14
CA LEU A 85 -6.17 1.03 2.07
C LEU A 85 -6.59 -0.22 2.86
N ALA A 86 -7.05 -0.05 4.09
CA ALA A 86 -7.53 -1.16 4.93
C ALA A 86 -8.71 -1.90 4.29
N THR A 87 -9.64 -1.16 3.67
CA THR A 87 -10.78 -1.75 2.95
C THR A 87 -10.32 -2.56 1.75
N ALA A 88 -9.35 -2.07 0.98
CA ALA A 88 -8.78 -2.81 -0.14
C ALA A 88 -8.07 -4.09 0.31
N MET A 89 -7.31 -4.04 1.41
CA MET A 89 -6.66 -5.22 1.98
C MET A 89 -7.70 -6.26 2.42
N LYS A 90 -8.78 -5.82 3.06
CA LYS A 90 -9.89 -6.68 3.44
C LYS A 90 -10.52 -7.38 2.24
N TYR A 91 -10.83 -6.63 1.18
CA TYR A 91 -11.48 -7.21 0.00
C TYR A 91 -10.59 -8.22 -0.70
N PHE A 92 -9.28 -7.95 -0.77
CA PHE A 92 -8.34 -8.94 -1.29
C PHE A 92 -8.25 -10.19 -0.40
N ALA A 93 -8.09 -10.03 0.91
CA ALA A 93 -7.95 -11.16 1.83
C ALA A 93 -9.18 -12.08 1.89
N LEU A 94 -10.38 -11.56 1.59
CA LEU A 94 -11.62 -12.33 1.60
C LEU A 94 -11.77 -13.30 0.41
N ALA A 95 -11.17 -12.96 -0.74
CA ALA A 95 -11.31 -13.73 -1.98
C ALA A 95 -10.13 -13.41 -2.92
N PRO A 96 -8.88 -13.74 -2.56
CA PRO A 96 -7.68 -13.37 -3.33
C PRO A 96 -7.71 -13.84 -4.78
N GLU A 97 -8.39 -14.97 -5.06
CA GLU A 97 -8.54 -15.58 -6.38
C GLU A 97 -9.43 -14.78 -7.34
N ASP A 98 -10.40 -14.02 -6.81
CA ASP A 98 -11.38 -13.27 -7.60
C ASP A 98 -10.78 -11.98 -8.20
N HIS A 99 -9.64 -11.53 -7.67
CA HIS A 99 -9.05 -10.25 -8.05
C HIS A 99 -8.08 -10.41 -9.20
N ARG A 100 -7.98 -9.37 -10.04
CA ARG A 100 -7.09 -9.34 -11.22
C ARG A 100 -5.67 -9.85 -10.95
N VAL A 101 -5.09 -9.47 -9.80
CA VAL A 101 -3.70 -9.81 -9.46
C VAL A 101 -3.47 -11.31 -9.28
N SER A 102 -4.54 -12.10 -9.08
CA SER A 102 -4.46 -13.56 -8.89
C SER A 102 -3.82 -14.30 -10.05
N GLN A 103 -3.97 -13.76 -11.26
CA GLN A 103 -3.40 -14.33 -12.49
C GLN A 103 -1.87 -14.36 -12.50
N ARG A 104 -1.21 -13.73 -11.53
CA ARG A 104 0.24 -13.59 -11.45
C ARG A 104 0.92 -14.62 -10.55
N TRP A 105 0.15 -15.36 -9.75
CA TRP A 105 0.69 -16.22 -8.69
C TRP A 105 -0.06 -17.54 -8.60
N ASP A 106 0.57 -18.52 -7.98
CA ASP A 106 -0.07 -19.79 -7.64
C ASP A 106 -0.92 -19.66 -6.36
N GLU A 107 -1.70 -20.70 -6.07
CA GLU A 107 -2.62 -20.77 -4.93
C GLU A 107 -1.91 -20.61 -3.57
N ASP A 108 -0.73 -21.20 -3.44
CA ASP A 108 0.08 -21.10 -2.21
C ASP A 108 0.53 -19.66 -1.95
N THR A 109 1.03 -18.98 -3.00
CA THR A 109 1.43 -17.58 -2.92
C THR A 109 0.22 -16.68 -2.68
N LEU A 110 -0.93 -16.95 -3.30
CA LEU A 110 -2.15 -16.18 -3.09
C LEU A 110 -2.65 -16.29 -1.64
N THR A 111 -2.59 -17.48 -1.07
CA THR A 111 -2.93 -17.71 0.33
C THR A 111 -2.02 -16.89 1.25
N ALA A 112 -0.70 -16.93 1.02
CA ALA A 112 0.25 -16.14 1.81
C ALA A 112 0.02 -14.63 1.68
N LEU A 113 -0.27 -14.14 0.47
CA LEU A 113 -0.57 -12.72 0.24
C LEU A 113 -1.89 -12.29 0.89
N ALA A 114 -2.89 -13.17 0.97
CA ALA A 114 -4.14 -12.91 1.67
C ALA A 114 -3.91 -12.76 3.18
N ASP A 115 -3.10 -13.64 3.78
CA ASP A 115 -2.69 -13.55 5.18
C ASP A 115 -1.91 -12.24 5.46
N GLU A 116 -0.99 -11.86 4.58
CA GLU A 116 -0.25 -10.60 4.67
C GLU A 116 -1.18 -9.38 4.55
N ALA A 117 -2.14 -9.41 3.62
CA ALA A 117 -3.12 -8.34 3.47
C ALA A 117 -3.99 -8.20 4.73
N GLU A 118 -4.44 -9.30 5.32
CA GLU A 118 -5.20 -9.29 6.57
C GLU A 118 -4.37 -8.75 7.74
N SER A 119 -3.09 -9.12 7.82
CA SER A 119 -2.16 -8.56 8.81
C SER A 119 -1.98 -7.06 8.62
N LEU A 120 -1.75 -6.59 7.39
CA LEU A 120 -1.62 -5.17 7.07
C LEU A 120 -2.91 -4.39 7.40
N ARG A 121 -4.08 -4.96 7.11
CA ARG A 121 -5.37 -4.37 7.48
C ARG A 121 -5.43 -4.11 8.98
N GLY A 122 -5.09 -5.11 9.80
CA GLY A 122 -5.09 -4.98 11.26
C GLY A 122 -4.09 -3.94 11.78
N GLU A 123 -3.00 -3.70 11.06
CA GLU A 123 -2.04 -2.64 11.40
C GLU A 123 -2.54 -1.25 11.02
N LEU A 124 -3.35 -1.14 9.95
CA LEU A 124 -3.91 0.14 9.51
C LEU A 124 -5.09 0.62 10.37
N ASP A 125 -5.97 -0.30 10.78
CA ASP A 125 -7.10 -0.04 11.70
C ASP A 125 -6.64 0.52 13.06
#